data_AF-A0A502FSX7-F1
#
_entry.id   AF-A0A502FSX7-F1
#
_cell.length_a   1.000
_cell.length_b   1.000
_cell.length_c   1.000
_cell.angle_alpha   90.00
_cell.angle_beta   90.00
_cell.angle_gamma   90.00
#
_symmetry.space_group_name_H-M   'P 1'
#
loop_
_entity.id
_entity.type
_entity.pdbx_description
1 polymer ?
#
loop_
_entity_poly.entity_id
_entity_poly.type
_entity_poly.pdbx_seq_one_letter_code
_entity_poly.pdbx_strand_id
1 'polypeptide(L)'
;MLALHASALTTRDDRALRGTFAPRSGVFGDLLRWNLPIADGEFGIDRFDDQRPRCLILHGDADKHFASALRLRASQFPTLA
;
A
#
# COMPACT_ATOMS: atom_id res chain seq x y z
N MET A 1 13.04 3.08 16.86
CA MET A 1 11.83 2.47 17.46
C MET A 1 10.95 1.91 16.35
N LEU A 2 10.18 0.85 16.57
CA LEU A 2 9.17 0.37 15.61
C LEU A 2 7.77 0.82 16.06
N ALA A 3 6.97 1.30 15.11
CA ALA A 3 5.59 1.72 15.33
C ALA A 3 4.65 1.06 14.32
N LEU A 4 3.44 0.74 14.78
CA LEU A 4 2.35 0.27 13.94
C LEU A 4 1.31 1.39 13.83
N HIS A 5 1.01 1.78 12.59
CA HIS A 5 0.09 2.86 12.28
C HIS A 5 -1.06 2.36 11.41
N ALA A 6 -2.28 2.79 11.72
CA ALA A 6 -3.46 2.47 10.93
C ALA A 6 -3.94 3.72 10.20
N SER A 7 -3.92 3.68 8.87
CA SER A 7 -4.26 4.80 8.01
C SER A 7 -5.46 4.48 7.12
N ALA A 8 -6.21 5.51 6.71
CA ALA A 8 -7.13 5.40 5.59
C ALA A 8 -6.43 5.91 4.34
N LEU A 9 -6.59 5.24 3.18
CA LEU A 9 -5.97 5.69 1.93
C LEU A 9 -6.45 7.08 1.45
N THR A 10 -7.47 7.65 2.10
CA THR A 10 -7.99 9.00 1.84
C THR A 10 -7.15 10.12 2.44
N THR A 11 -6.28 9.84 3.43
CA THR A 11 -5.48 10.88 4.08
C THR A 11 -4.20 11.11 3.29
N ARG A 12 -4.27 12.01 2.30
CA ARG A 12 -3.11 12.47 1.53
C ARG A 12 -1.98 12.93 2.44
N ASP A 13 -2.26 13.48 3.62
CA ASP A 13 -1.25 14.03 4.54
C ASP A 13 -0.55 12.98 5.43
N ASP A 14 -0.89 11.71 5.28
CA ASP A 14 -0.24 10.64 6.04
C ASP A 14 1.12 10.28 5.45
N ARG A 15 2.18 10.77 6.10
CA ARG A 15 3.58 10.55 5.68
C ARG A 15 3.97 9.07 5.72
N ALA A 16 3.54 8.32 6.73
CA ALA A 16 3.80 6.89 6.83
C ALA A 16 3.13 6.13 5.69
N LEU A 17 1.92 6.55 5.29
CA LEU A 17 1.21 5.97 4.16
C LEU A 17 1.94 6.23 2.82
N ARG A 18 2.38 7.47 2.57
CA ARG A 18 3.14 7.78 1.34
C ARG A 18 4.41 6.94 1.22
N GLY A 19 5.08 6.67 2.34
CA GLY A 19 6.26 5.81 2.41
C GLY A 19 6.03 4.36 1.99
N THR A 20 4.78 3.92 1.81
CA THR A 20 4.46 2.53 1.46
C THR A 20 4.44 2.25 -0.05
N PHE A 21 4.22 3.26 -0.90
CA PHE A 21 3.98 3.01 -2.33
C PHE A 21 5.24 2.72 -3.13
N ALA A 22 6.32 3.49 -2.94
CA ALA A 22 7.57 3.24 -3.67
C ALA A 22 8.18 1.86 -3.36
N PRO A 23 8.23 1.39 -2.10
CA PRO A 23 8.73 0.04 -1.80
C PRO A 23 7.87 -1.07 -2.42
N ARG A 24 6.55 -0.85 -2.55
CA ARG A 24 5.64 -1.83 -3.14
C ARG A 24 5.92 -2.07 -4.61
N SER A 25 6.38 -1.07 -5.36
CA SER A 25 6.81 -1.25 -6.75
C SER A 25 7.97 -2.24 -6.87
N GLY A 26 8.97 -2.15 -5.99
CA GLY A 26 10.08 -3.10 -5.97
C GLY A 26 9.67 -4.51 -5.54
N VAL A 27 8.78 -4.64 -4.56
CA VAL A 27 8.31 -5.96 -4.11
C VAL A 27 7.40 -6.61 -5.16
N PHE A 28 6.39 -5.91 -5.64
CA PHE A 28 5.41 -6.50 -6.56
C PHE A 28 5.90 -6.52 -8.01
N GLY A 29 6.48 -5.41 -8.49
CA GLY A 29 6.99 -5.28 -9.85
C GLY A 29 8.31 -6.02 -10.03
N ASP A 30 9.37 -5.62 -9.32
CA ASP A 30 10.71 -6.15 -9.60
C ASP A 30 10.90 -7.59 -9.10
N LEU A 31 10.51 -7.85 -7.85
CA LEU A 31 10.72 -9.16 -7.21
C LEU A 31 9.66 -10.19 -7.64
N LEU A 32 8.37 -9.85 -7.49
CA LEU A 32 7.26 -10.78 -7.77
C LEU A 32 6.82 -10.77 -9.25
N ARG A 33 7.30 -9.82 -10.06
CA ARG A 33 7.01 -9.71 -11.50
C ARG A 33 5.52 -9.58 -11.82
N TRP A 34 4.76 -8.96 -10.93
CA TRP A 34 3.38 -8.62 -11.18
C TRP A 34 3.29 -7.48 -12.18
N ASN A 35 2.37 -7.59 -13.14
CA ASN A 35 2.08 -6.51 -14.07
C ASN A 35 1.17 -5.47 -13.39
N LEU A 36 1.78 -4.49 -12.72
CA LEU A 36 1.07 -3.42 -12.03
C LEU A 36 1.11 -2.12 -12.84
N PRO A 37 0.01 -1.34 -12.86
CA PRO A 37 0.05 0.06 -13.27
C PRO A 37 1.06 0.86 -12.43
N ILE A 38 1.89 1.65 -13.11
CA ILE A 38 2.82 2.59 -12.45
C ILE A 38 2.26 4.00 -12.55
N ALA A 39 2.02 4.63 -11.40
CA ALA A 39 1.67 6.04 -11.27
C ALA A 39 2.90 6.89 -10.98
N ASP A 40 2.95 8.09 -11.53
CA ASP A 40 4.05 9.07 -11.40
C ASP A 40 5.46 8.49 -11.66
N GLY A 41 5.55 7.44 -12.47
CA GLY A 41 6.81 6.79 -12.85
C GLY A 41 7.47 5.93 -11.77
N GLU A 42 6.91 5.87 -10.55
CA GLU A 42 7.55 5.19 -9.41
C GLU A 42 6.60 4.33 -8.57
N PHE A 43 5.28 4.59 -8.58
CA PHE A 43 4.35 3.96 -7.65
C PHE A 43 3.51 2.86 -8.29
N GLY A 44 3.70 1.62 -7.87
CA GLY A 44 2.87 0.48 -8.24
C GLY A 44 1.55 0.54 -7.48
N ILE A 45 0.46 0.76 -8.22
CA ILE A 45 -0.89 0.91 -7.67
C ILE A 45 -1.80 -0.12 -8.33
N ASP A 46 -2.61 -0.81 -7.53
CA ASP A 46 -3.62 -1.74 -8.03
C ASP A 46 -5.07 -1.29 -7.73
N ARG A 47 -6.04 -2.05 -8.20
CA ARG A 47 -7.48 -1.73 -8.05
C ARG A 47 -7.96 -1.65 -6.59
N PHE A 48 -7.21 -2.20 -5.66
CA PHE A 48 -7.51 -2.19 -4.23
C PHE A 48 -6.91 -0.99 -3.51
N ASP A 49 -6.03 -0.21 -4.15
CA ASP A 49 -5.49 1.05 -3.61
C ASP A 49 -6.47 2.23 -3.78
N ASP A 50 -7.78 1.97 -3.64
CA ASP A 50 -8.82 3.00 -3.69
C ASP A 50 -9.02 3.68 -2.32
N GLN A 51 -10.00 4.59 -2.20
CA GLN A 51 -10.24 5.34 -0.96
C GLN A 51 -10.84 4.53 0.20
N ARG A 52 -11.02 3.21 0.07
CA ARG A 52 -11.86 2.41 1.00
C ARG A 52 -11.10 1.47 1.95
N PRO A 53 -9.91 0.91 1.64
CA PRO A 53 -9.19 0.07 2.58
C PRO A 53 -8.61 0.89 3.74
N ARG A 54 -8.56 0.24 4.90
CA ARG A 54 -7.65 0.62 5.98
C ARG A 54 -6.31 -0.03 5.69
N CYS A 55 -5.22 0.75 5.71
CA CYS A 55 -3.86 0.25 5.61
C CYS A 55 -3.26 0.13 7.02
N LEU A 56 -2.66 -1.01 7.32
CA LEU A 56 -1.78 -1.18 8.46
C LEU A 56 -0.35 -0.99 7.98
N ILE A 57 0.42 -0.15 8.65
CA ILE A 57 1.76 0.25 8.24
C ILE A 57 2.72 0.03 9.42
N LEU A 58 3.72 -0.81 9.21
CA LEU A 58 4.85 -0.95 10.13
C LEU A 58 5.98 -0.05 9.62
N HIS A 59 6.38 0.90 10.46
CA HIS A 59 7.42 1.86 10.14
C HIS A 59 8.38 2.05 11.32
N GLY A 60 9.62 2.40 10.99
CA GLY A 60 10.65 2.75 11.96
C GLY A 60 10.80 4.26 12.09
N ASP A 61 11.95 4.67 12.61
CA ASP A 61 12.29 6.08 12.77
C ASP A 61 12.26 6.81 11.41
N ALA A 62 11.85 8.09 11.45
CA ALA A 62 11.67 8.94 10.27
C ALA A 62 10.68 8.40 9.21
N ASP A 63 9.70 7.59 9.63
CA ASP A 63 8.68 6.96 8.78
C ASP A 63 9.22 5.98 7.73
N LYS A 64 10.40 5.40 7.99
CA LYS A 64 10.94 4.34 7.12
C LYS A 64 9.97 3.15 7.09
N HIS A 65 9.41 2.86 5.93
CA HIS A 65 8.51 1.72 5.72
C HIS A 65 9.26 0.38 5.84
N PHE A 66 8.63 -0.58 6.53
CA PHE A 66 9.10 -1.96 6.62
C PHE A 66 8.08 -2.95 6.08
N ALA A 67 6.79 -2.73 6.36
CA ALA A 67 5.72 -3.57 5.87
C ALA A 67 4.39 -2.81 5.85
N SER A 68 3.48 -3.26 4.99
CA SER A 68 2.10 -2.78 4.99
C SER A 68 1.12 -3.87 4.55
N ALA A 69 -0.11 -3.78 5.04
CA ALA A 69 -1.20 -4.66 4.66
C ALA A 69 -2.49 -3.86 4.45
N LEU A 70 -3.28 -4.23 3.44
CA LEU A 70 -4.59 -3.64 3.18
C LEU A 70 -5.69 -4.54 3.74
N ARG A 71 -6.63 -3.95 4.50
CA ARG A 71 -7.84 -4.64 4.92
C ARG A 71 -8.91 -4.53 3.84
N LEU A 72 -9.24 -5.66 3.22
CA LEU A 72 -10.29 -5.77 2.22
C LEU A 72 -11.49 -6.56 2.76
N ARG A 73 -12.70 -6.19 2.34
CA ARG A 73 -13.92 -6.98 2.52
C ARG A 73 -14.04 -7.97 1.36
N ALA A 74 -14.63 -9.14 1.62
CA ALA A 74 -14.87 -10.15 0.58
C ALA A 74 -15.64 -9.59 -0.63
N SER A 75 -16.59 -8.67 -0.40
CA SER A 75 -17.35 -7.99 -1.46
C SER A 75 -16.53 -7.05 -2.36
N GLN A 76 -15.27 -6.79 -2.03
CA GLN A 76 -14.36 -6.03 -2.88
C GLN A 76 -13.64 -6.91 -3.90
N PHE A 77 -13.67 -8.22 -3.72
CA PHE A 77 -13.22 -9.15 -4.74
C PHE A 77 -14.37 -9.45 -5.69
N PRO A 78 -14.12 -9.52 -7.02
CA PRO A 78 -15.13 -10.04 -7.93
C PRO A 78 -15.49 -11.46 -7.50
N THR A 79 -16.79 -11.77 -7.46
CA THR A 79 -17.24 -13.15 -7.29
C THR A 79 -16.69 -13.94 -8.47
N LEU A 80 -15.86 -14.95 -8.19
CA LEU A 80 -15.47 -15.92 -9.21
C LEU A 80 -16.77 -16.64 -9.62
N ALA A 81 -17.18 -16.44 -10.88
CA ALA A 81 -18.29 -17.17 -11.50
C ALA A 81 -17.88 -18.62 -11.73
#